data_AF-A0A454VZ00-F1
#
_entry.id   AF-A0A454VZ00-F1
#
_cell.length_a   1.000
_cell.length_b   1.000
_cell.length_c   1.000
_cell.angle_alpha   90.00
_cell.angle_beta   90.00
_cell.angle_gamma   90.00
#
_symmetry.space_group_name_H-M   'P 1'
#
loop_
_entity.id
_entity.type
_entity.pdbx_description
1 polymer ?
#
loop_
_entity_poly.entity_id
_entity_poly.type
_entity_poly.pdbx_seq_one_letter_code
_entity_poly.pdbx_strand_id
1 'polypeptide(L)' 'MLRAGFDSLLSLAMFLVFTGFAVAALVFAAMAREDAYRAADKQTKKFWLIILGVNLVLNLLLPTLFLQIAGVIAA' A
#
# COMPACT_ATOMS: atom_id res chain seq x y z
N MET A 1 7.26 -24.36 20.66
CA MET A 1 5.99 -23.61 20.85
C MET A 1 6.22 -22.10 20.87
N LEU A 2 7.18 -21.56 21.64
CA LEU A 2 7.56 -20.14 21.64
C LEU A 2 7.84 -19.56 20.23
N ARG A 3 8.64 -20.24 19.41
CA ARG A 3 8.94 -19.82 18.03
C ARG A 3 7.67 -19.67 17.18
N ALA A 4 6.75 -20.64 17.24
CA ALA A 4 5.52 -20.59 16.45
C ALA A 4 4.58 -19.46 16.90
N GLY A 5 4.49 -19.20 18.22
CA GLY A 5 3.73 -18.07 18.75
C GLY A 5 4.33 -16.73 18.35
N PHE A 6 5.66 -16.61 18.38
CA PHE A 6 6.38 -15.42 17.93
C PHE A 6 6.20 -15.18 16.41
N ASP A 7 6.36 -16.22 15.59
CA ASP A 7 6.20 -16.13 14.14
C ASP A 7 4.76 -15.69 13.77
N SER A 8 3.74 -16.20 14.48
CA SER A 8 2.35 -15.79 14.28
C SER A 8 2.07 -14.34 14.70
N LEU A 9 2.73 -13.86 15.75
CA LEU A 9 2.54 -12.49 16.23
C LEU A 9 3.27 -11.49 15.32
N LEU A 10 4.45 -11.87 14.84
CA LEU A 10 5.23 -11.13 13.87
C LEU A 10 4.50 -11.02 12.53
N SER A 11 3.90 -12.12 12.04
CA SER A 11 3.14 -12.10 10.79
C SER A 11 1.90 -11.20 10.87
N LEU A 12 1.18 -11.25 12.00
CA LEU A 12 0.04 -10.35 12.26
C LEU A 12 0.48 -8.89 12.33
N ALA A 13 1.56 -8.60 13.06
CA ALA A 13 2.09 -7.24 13.17
C ALA A 13 2.52 -6.68 11.81
N MET A 14 3.25 -7.46 11.01
CA MET A 14 3.63 -7.05 9.65
C MET A 14 2.39 -6.80 8.78
N PHE A 15 1.41 -7.71 8.80
CA PHE A 15 0.18 -7.54 8.03
C PHE A 15 -0.55 -6.22 8.36
N LEU A 16 -0.70 -5.91 9.65
CA LEU A 16 -1.35 -4.68 10.09
C LEU A 16 -0.56 -3.42 9.70
N VAL A 17 0.77 -3.45 9.85
CA VAL A 17 1.65 -2.32 9.49
C VAL A 17 1.58 -2.03 7.98
N PHE A 18 1.78 -3.04 7.12
CA PHE A 18 1.76 -2.83 5.67
C PHE A 18 0.39 -2.40 5.17
N THR A 19 -0.68 -3.01 5.68
CA THR A 19 -2.06 -2.63 5.30
C THR A 19 -2.38 -1.22 5.79
N GLY A 20 -2.02 -0.88 7.02
CA GLY A 20 -2.21 0.46 7.58
C GLY A 20 -1.46 1.53 6.78
N PHE A 21 -0.23 1.24 6.35
CA PHE A 21 0.56 2.14 5.51
C PHE A 21 -0.06 2.32 4.13
N ALA A 22 -0.54 1.25 3.49
CA ALA A 22 -1.22 1.32 2.20
C ALA A 22 -2.50 2.16 2.27
N VAL A 23 -3.29 2.01 3.35
CA VAL A 23 -4.48 2.83 3.58
C VAL A 23 -4.10 4.30 3.78
N ALA A 24 -3.10 4.58 4.62
CA ALA A 24 -2.65 5.95 4.88
C ALA A 24 -2.15 6.62 3.59
N ALA A 25 -1.34 5.92 2.80
CA ALA A 25 -0.85 6.41 1.50
C ALA A 25 -2.00 6.72 0.53
N LEU A 26 -3.01 5.85 0.46
CA LEU A 26 -4.20 6.08 -0.37
C LEU A 26 -4.97 7.32 0.07
N VAL A 27 -5.14 7.52 1.39
CA VAL A 27 -5.78 8.72 1.95
C VAL A 27 -4.97 9.98 1.64
N PHE A 28 -3.66 9.94 1.83
CA PHE A 28 -2.78 11.07 1.52
C PHE A 28 -2.82 11.40 0.03
N ALA A 29 -2.77 10.40 -0.85
CA ALA A 29 -2.90 10.60 -2.29
C ALA A 29 -4.29 11.15 -2.70
N ALA A 30 -5.35 10.72 -2.01
CA ALA A 30 -6.69 11.24 -2.28
C ALA A 30 -6.80 12.72 -1.89
N MET A 31 -6.22 13.09 -0.74
CA MET A 31 -6.19 14.46 -0.22
C MET A 31 -5.17 15.36 -0.94
N ALA A 32 -4.15 14.79 -1.57
CA ALA A 32 -3.13 15.54 -2.28
C ALA A 32 -3.75 16.35 -3.42
N ARG A 33 -3.29 17.60 -3.57
CA ARG A 33 -3.75 18.50 -4.63
C ARG A 33 -3.30 17.99 -6.01
N GLU A 34 -4.07 18.33 -7.04
CA GLU A 34 -3.80 17.84 -8.41
C GLU A 34 -2.51 18.41 -9.03
N ASP A 35 -2.04 19.56 -8.54
CA ASP A 35 -0.78 20.17 -8.96
C ASP A 35 0.46 19.38 -8.50
N ALA A 36 0.37 18.60 -7.42
CA ALA A 36 1.43 17.69 -7.01
C ALA A 36 1.68 16.56 -8.03
N TYR A 37 0.67 16.23 -8.85
CA TYR A 37 0.76 15.19 -9.89
C TYR A 37 1.25 15.73 -11.24
N ARG A 38 1.44 17.06 -11.40
CA ARG A 38 1.91 17.65 -12.65
C ARG A 38 3.34 17.24 -13.01
N ALA A 39 4.22 17.03 -12.02
CA ALA A 39 5.59 16.56 -12.29
C ALA A 39 5.62 15.15 -12.90
N ALA A 40 4.55 14.37 -12.70
CA ALA A 40 4.33 13.11 -13.38
C ALA A 40 3.54 13.36 -14.68
N ASP A 41 4.01 14.24 -15.57
CA ASP A 41 3.30 14.71 -16.79
C ASP A 41 2.75 13.59 -17.72
N LYS A 42 3.12 12.32 -17.50
CA LYS A 42 2.59 11.15 -18.21
C LYS A 42 1.46 10.41 -17.47
N GLN A 43 1.26 10.66 -16.18
CA GLN A 43 0.40 9.88 -15.28
C GLN A 43 -0.48 10.81 -14.43
N THR A 44 -1.80 10.68 -14.54
CA THR A 44 -2.77 11.55 -13.83
C THR A 44 -2.97 11.13 -12.38
N LYS A 45 -3.49 12.02 -11.53
CA LYS A 45 -3.93 11.70 -10.15
C LYS A 45 -4.83 10.45 -10.09
N LYS A 46 -5.74 10.30 -11.05
CA LYS A 46 -6.65 9.14 -11.13
C LYS A 46 -5.89 7.83 -11.33
N PHE A 47 -4.83 7.84 -12.15
CA PHE A 47 -4.00 6.65 -12.37
C PHE A 47 -3.32 6.18 -11.08
N TRP A 48 -2.72 7.10 -10.33
CA TRP A 48 -2.04 6.79 -9.07
C TRP A 48 -3.00 6.27 -8.00
N LEU A 49 -4.20 6.85 -7.89
CA LEU A 49 -5.23 6.35 -6.98
C LEU A 49 -5.72 4.95 -7.35
N ILE A 50 -5.82 4.64 -8.64
CA ILE A 50 -6.18 3.28 -9.10
C ILE A 50 -5.08 2.29 -8.70
N ILE A 51 -3.79 2.62 -8.89
CA ILE A 51 -2.69 1.74 -8.49
C ILE A 51 -2.70 1.50 -6.98
N LEU A 52 -2.82 2.55 -6.17
CA LEU A 52 -2.86 2.42 -4.71
C LEU A 52 -4.09 1.63 -4.25
N GLY A 53 -5.25 1.86 -4.87
CA GLY A 53 -6.48 1.12 -4.58
C GLY A 53 -6.38 -0.35 -4.94
N VAL A 54 -5.88 -0.67 -6.13
CA VAL A 54 -5.63 -2.05 -6.56
C VAL A 54 -4.60 -2.71 -5.66
N ASN A 55 -3.54 -2.00 -5.27
CA ASN A 55 -2.55 -2.52 -4.33
C ASN A 55 -3.18 -2.93 -3.00
N LEU A 56 -3.99 -2.04 -2.41
CA LEU A 56 -4.65 -2.30 -1.12
C LEU A 56 -5.55 -3.53 -1.20
N VAL A 57 -6.36 -3.64 -2.26
CA VAL A 57 -7.25 -4.81 -2.48
C VAL A 57 -6.43 -6.09 -2.65
N LEU A 58 -5.36 -6.04 -3.43
CA LEU A 58 -4.47 -7.20 -3.63
C LEU A 58 -3.74 -7.58 -2.35
N ASN A 59 -3.35 -6.62 -1.51
CA ASN A 59 -2.75 -6.88 -0.20
C ASN A 59 -3.69 -7.68 0.72
N LEU A 60 -4.99 -7.37 0.67
CA LEU A 60 -6.02 -8.05 1.45
C LEU A 60 -6.32 -9.46 0.92
N LEU A 61 -6.30 -9.66 -0.39
CA LEU A 61 -6.64 -10.94 -1.04
C LEU A 61 -5.43 -11.89 -1.15
N LEU A 62 -4.25 -11.35 -1.42
CA LEU A 62 -3.02 -12.06 -1.75
C LEU A 62 -1.84 -11.35 -1.08
N PRO A 63 -1.60 -11.53 0.23
CA PRO A 63 -0.53 -10.87 0.97
C PRO A 63 0.83 -11.43 0.56
N THR A 64 1.28 -11.04 -0.64
CA THR A 64 2.53 -11.47 -1.27
C THR A 64 3.45 -10.26 -1.41
N LEU A 65 4.70 -10.43 -0.96
CA LEU A 65 5.70 -9.35 -0.90
C LEU A 65 5.93 -8.66 -2.26
N PHE A 66 5.78 -9.39 -3.37
CA PHE A 66 6.04 -8.84 -4.70
C PHE A 66 5.05 -7.74 -5.09
N LEU A 67 3.76 -7.89 -4.75
CA LEU A 67 2.73 -6.88 -5.04
C LEU A 67 2.83 -5.69 -4.07
N GLN A 68 3.30 -5.90 -2.84
CA GLN A 68 3.53 -4.82 -1.87
C GLN A 68 4.58 -3.82 -2.36
N ILE A 69 5.62 -4.27 -3.06
CA ILE A 69 6.69 -3.39 -3.58
C ILE A 69 6.13 -2.33 -4.53
N ALA A 70 5.22 -2.68 -5.42
CA ALA A 70 4.61 -1.73 -6.35
C ALA A 70 3.82 -0.62 -5.62
N GLY A 71 3.20 -0.96 -4.49
CA GLY A 71 2.45 -0.01 -3.65
C GLY A 71 3.37 0.90 -2.87
N VAL A 72 4.48 0.37 -2.36
CA VAL A 72 5.50 1.16 -1.65
C VAL A 72 6.18 2.15 -2.60
N ILE A 73 6.38 1.80 -3.87
CA ILE A 73 6.93 2.72 -4.88
C ILE A 73 5.92 3.83 -5.23
N ALA A 74 4.62 3.53 -5.18
CA ALA A 74 3.56 4.47 -5.52
C ALA A 74 3.13 5.39 -4.36
N ALA A 75 3.41 5.00 -3.12
CA ALA A 75 3.14 5.75 -1.90
C ALA A 75 4.19 6.84 -1.66
#